data_AF-A0A1J5PQ45-F1
#
_entry.id   AF-A0A1J5PQ45-F1
#
_cell.length_a   1.000
_cell.length_b   1.000
_cell.length_c   1.000
_cell.angle_alpha   90.00
_cell.angle_beta   90.00
_cell.angle_gamma   90.00
#
_symmetry.space_group_name_H-M   'P 1'
#
loop_
_entity.id
_entity.type
_entity.pdbx_description
1 polymer ?
#
loop_
_entity_poly.entity_id
_entity_poly.type
_entity_poly.pdbx_seq_one_letter_code
_entity_poly.pdbx_strand_id
1 'polypeptide(L)' 'MAGRMGNERVTTQNLTVHAVDIEKGLLLIKGAIPGNTGTLVFVKTAAKGA' A
#
# COMPACT_ATOMS: atom_id res chain seq x y z
N MET A 1 -8.31 19.87 20.93
CA MET A 1 -8.82 20.76 19.86
C MET A 1 -8.98 19.93 18.59
N ALA A 2 -10.02 20.19 17.80
CA ALA A 2 -10.18 19.52 16.50
C ALA A 2 -9.21 20.14 15.47
N GLY A 3 -8.60 19.30 14.64
CA GLY A 3 -7.70 19.69 13.56
C GLY A 3 -8.00 18.90 12.28
N ARG A 4 -7.27 19.17 11.20
CA ARG A 4 -7.43 18.44 9.93
C ARG A 4 -6.90 17.01 10.08
N MET A 5 -7.73 16.02 9.75
CA MET A 5 -7.36 14.61 9.70
C MET A 5 -6.95 14.20 8.27
N GLY A 6 -5.91 13.39 8.14
CA GLY A 6 -5.46 12.84 6.86
C GLY A 6 -4.58 13.79 6.06
N ASN A 7 -4.44 13.51 4.75
CA ASN A 7 -3.45 14.16 3.88
C ASN A 7 -2.03 14.08 4.42
N GLU A 8 -1.70 12.92 4.98
CA GLU A 8 -0.40 12.60 5.55
C GLU A 8 0.12 11.30 4.94
N ARG A 9 1.44 11.11 4.97
CA ARG A 9 2.07 9.89 4.43
C ARG A 9 1.90 8.74 5.43
N VAL A 10 1.08 7.77 5.09
CA VAL A 10 0.85 6.55 5.89
C VAL A 10 1.48 5.34 5.20
N THR A 11 1.94 4.36 5.97
CA THR A 11 2.46 3.07 5.46
C THR A 11 1.75 1.92 6.15
N THR A 12 0.95 1.17 5.40
CA THR A 12 0.43 -0.14 5.85
C THR A 12 1.55 -1.17 5.68
N GLN A 13 1.90 -1.87 6.77
CA GLN A 13 3.03 -2.81 6.79
C GLN A 13 2.53 -4.26 6.72
N ASN A 14 3.44 -5.17 6.36
CA ASN A 14 3.23 -6.62 6.34
C ASN A 14 2.05 -7.08 5.48
N LEU A 15 1.78 -6.39 4.37
CA LEU A 15 0.82 -6.85 3.38
C LEU A 15 1.43 -7.99 2.55
N THR A 16 0.60 -9.01 2.27
CA THR A 16 1.02 -10.16 1.47
C THR A 16 0.86 -9.85 -0.02
N VAL A 17 1.91 -10.09 -0.80
CA VAL A 17 1.80 -10.15 -2.27
C VAL A 17 1.10 -11.45 -2.63
N HIS A 18 -0.11 -11.37 -3.15
CA HIS A 18 -0.91 -12.53 -3.52
C HIS A 18 -0.52 -13.08 -4.89
N ALA A 19 -0.31 -12.19 -5.87
CA ALA A 19 0.11 -12.55 -7.21
C ALA A 19 0.80 -11.37 -7.91
N VAL A 20 1.58 -11.68 -8.95
CA VAL A 20 2.21 -10.70 -9.85
C VAL A 20 1.80 -11.06 -11.27
N ASP A 21 1.21 -10.12 -11.99
CA ASP A 21 0.94 -10.25 -13.42
C ASP A 21 1.96 -9.37 -14.17
N ILE A 22 2.99 -10.01 -14.70
CA ILE A 22 4.12 -9.31 -15.34
C ILE A 22 3.70 -8.73 -16.70
N GLU A 23 2.82 -9.44 -17.43
CA GLU A 23 2.36 -9.02 -18.75
C GLU A 23 1.56 -7.71 -18.68
N LYS A 24 0.72 -7.57 -17.64
CA LYS A 24 -0.04 -6.35 -17.38
C LYS A 24 0.68 -5.34 -16.49
N GLY A 25 1.84 -5.70 -15.94
CA GLY A 25 2.57 -4.89 -14.96
C GLY A 25 1.78 -4.65 -13.66
N LEU A 26 0.99 -5.64 -13.21
CA LEU A 26 0.12 -5.52 -12.03
C LEU A 26 0.66 -6.31 -10.83
N LEU A 27 0.41 -5.77 -9.65
CA LEU A 27 0.71 -6.40 -8.37
C LEU A 27 -0.59 -6.60 -7.58
N LEU A 28 -0.95 -7.85 -7.27
CA LEU A 28 -2.09 -8.16 -6.41
C LEU A 28 -1.62 -8.20 -4.96
N ILE A 29 -2.08 -7.25 -4.15
CA ILE A 29 -1.75 -7.15 -2.73
C ILE A 29 -3.00 -7.50 -1.91
N LYS A 30 -2.85 -8.41 -0.95
CA LYS A 30 -3.92 -8.75 -0.01
C LYS A 30 -3.97 -7.71 1.11
N GLY A 31 -5.03 -6.90 1.12
CA GLY A 31 -5.30 -5.93 2.19
C GLY A 31 -5.63 -4.53 1.67
N ALA A 32 -5.65 -3.56 2.58
CA ALA A 32 -5.98 -2.18 2.27
C ALA A 32 -4.72 -1.35 1.95
N ILE A 33 -4.74 -0.66 0.81
CA ILE A 33 -3.71 0.30 0.39
C ILE A 33 -4.16 1.71 0.82
N PRO A 34 -3.28 2.53 1.43
CA PRO A 34 -3.64 3.89 1.82
C PRO A 34 -3.83 4.80 0.60
N GLY A 35 -4.83 5.68 0.68
CA GLY A 35 -5.17 6.62 -0.39
C GLY A 35 -6.34 6.18 -1.25
N ASN A 36 -6.68 6.98 -2.26
CA ASN A 36 -7.73 6.65 -3.22
C ASN A 36 -7.15 5.88 -4.42
N THR A 37 -8.03 5.24 -5.20
CA THR A 37 -7.63 4.55 -6.43
C THR A 37 -7.02 5.54 -7.43
N GLY A 38 -5.85 5.18 -7.98
CA GLY A 38 -5.11 6.03 -8.93
C GLY A 38 -4.09 6.97 -8.27
N THR A 39 -4.02 7.05 -6.94
CA THR A 39 -2.95 7.76 -6.25
C THR A 39 -1.62 7.01 -6.35
N LEU A 40 -0.52 7.75 -6.39
CA LEU A 40 0.83 7.20 -6.32
C LEU A 40 1.10 6.53 -4.97
N VAL A 41 1.61 5.29 -5.00
CA VAL A 41 2.02 4.55 -3.83
C VAL A 41 3.46 4.06 -3.97
N PHE A 42 4.14 3.86 -2.84
CA PHE A 42 5.49 3.33 -2.80
C PHE A 42 5.48 1.92 -2.18
N VAL A 43 5.89 0.93 -2.96
CA VAL A 43 6.02 -0.46 -2.52
C VAL A 43 7.47 -0.73 -2.16
N LYS A 44 7.72 -1.30 -0.98
CA LYS A 44 9.05 -1.67 -0.49
C LYS A 44 9.01 -2.96 0.31
N THR A 45 10.16 -3.60 0.47
CA THR A 45 10.31 -4.79 1.31
C THR A 45 9.85 -4.51 2.74
N ALA A 46 9.14 -5.47 3.34
CA ALA A 46 8.66 -5.36 4.70
C ALA A 46 9.84 -5.26 5.69
N ALA A 47 9.73 -4.33 6.64
CA ALA A 47 10.74 -4.17 7.68
C ALA A 47 10.59 -5.20 8.81
N LYS A 48 9.45 -5.86 8.89
CA LYS A 48 9.15 -6.89 9.88
C LYS A 48 9.04 -8.23 9.18
N GLY A 49 9.54 -9.28 9.83
CA GLY A 49 9.36 -10.66 9.38
C GLY A 49 7.88 -11.03 9.33
N ALA A 50 7.57 -11.98 8.45
CA ALA A 50 6.24 -12.59 8.34
C ALA A 50 5.99 -13.57 9.49
#